data_AF-A0A952S7Z9-F1
#
_entry.id   AF-A0A952S7Z9-F1
#
_cell.length_a   1.000
_cell.length_b   1.000
_cell.length_c   1.000
_cell.angle_alpha   90.00
_cell.angle_beta   90.00
_cell.angle_gamma   90.00
#
_symmetry.space_group_name_H-M   'P 1'
#
loop_
_entity.id
_entity.type
_entity.pdbx_description
1 polymer ?
#
loop_
_entity_poly.entity_id
_entity_poly.type
_entity_poly.pdbx_seq_one_letter_code
_entity_poly.pdbx_strand_id
1 'polypeptide(L)'
;MRISAVAAFFVLAVSGSAAGQTTVGIYDPASKPKTVVMSMTERGVFLSMVLPAVRRSIRPELCEELIDEAGVIRGSFTRRDAKETLVFYQYCQTGNGFGWAGIAIIEGERIVGNWIAEAGWTVDVRLVPDIDGDGLDEVVLVYSGGMHQGSGGSGADILHFAGGKPVPFGWYKASEFAPSGPTAIWKLTARAGTAPAFYRQQFTSRDEKRWKAVGKPMLFKLAKTRTEYKSAK
;
A
#
# COMPACT_ATOMS: atom_id res chain seq x y z
N MET A 1 54.75 -44.11 -15.25
CA MET A 1 53.82 -43.33 -16.12
C MET A 1 52.69 -42.82 -15.25
N ARG A 2 52.61 -41.51 -15.00
CA ARG A 2 51.51 -40.87 -14.25
C ARG A 2 50.68 -40.06 -15.24
N ILE A 3 49.42 -40.43 -15.41
CA ILE A 3 48.46 -39.72 -16.27
C ILE A 3 47.73 -38.73 -15.35
N SER A 4 48.01 -37.45 -15.52
CA SER A 4 47.28 -36.36 -14.86
C SER A 4 46.03 -36.04 -15.68
N ALA A 5 44.86 -36.33 -15.12
CA ALA A 5 43.58 -35.93 -15.71
C ALA A 5 43.27 -34.47 -15.33
N VAL A 6 43.20 -33.60 -16.33
CA VAL A 6 42.78 -32.19 -16.20
C VAL A 6 41.25 -32.17 -16.30
N ALA A 7 40.57 -31.87 -15.20
CA ALA A 7 39.12 -31.67 -15.20
C ALA A 7 38.80 -30.27 -15.73
N ALA A 8 38.19 -30.20 -16.91
CA ALA A 8 37.68 -28.96 -17.49
C ALA A 8 36.36 -28.57 -16.82
N PHE A 9 36.39 -27.49 -16.03
CA PHE A 9 35.19 -26.85 -15.50
C PHE A 9 34.50 -26.06 -16.61
N PHE A 10 33.41 -26.60 -17.16
CA PHE A 10 32.49 -25.88 -18.02
C PHE A 10 31.64 -24.94 -17.16
N VAL A 11 31.96 -23.64 -17.17
CA VAL A 11 31.08 -22.60 -16.63
C VAL A 11 29.96 -22.37 -17.66
N LEU A 12 28.81 -23.01 -17.47
CA LEU A 12 27.60 -22.63 -18.18
C LEU A 12 27.20 -21.23 -17.72
N ALA A 13 27.54 -20.22 -18.54
CA ALA A 13 26.98 -18.90 -18.42
C ALA A 13 25.47 -18.99 -18.73
N VAL A 14 24.65 -19.08 -17.70
CA VAL A 14 23.20 -18.92 -17.81
C VAL A 14 22.96 -17.48 -18.25
N SER A 15 22.80 -17.29 -19.56
CA SER A 15 22.26 -16.06 -20.14
C SER A 15 20.81 -15.93 -19.69
N GLY A 16 20.62 -15.44 -18.46
CA GLY A 16 19.30 -15.08 -17.96
C GLY A 16 18.71 -14.06 -18.92
N SER A 17 17.70 -14.48 -19.67
CA SER A 17 16.90 -13.60 -20.50
C SER A 17 16.48 -12.42 -19.64
N ALA A 18 16.99 -11.23 -19.94
CA ALA A 18 16.46 -9.98 -19.41
C ALA A 18 15.08 -9.79 -20.05
N ALA A 19 14.11 -10.61 -19.62
CA ALA A 19 12.70 -10.37 -19.87
C ALA A 19 12.46 -8.94 -19.40
N GLY A 20 12.10 -8.07 -20.34
CA GLY A 20 11.97 -6.63 -20.09
C GLY A 20 11.06 -6.44 -18.89
N GLN A 21 11.65 -6.08 -17.75
CA GLN A 21 10.90 -5.88 -16.51
C GLN A 21 9.97 -4.70 -16.75
N THR A 22 8.69 -5.01 -16.97
CA THR A 22 7.66 -4.01 -17.18
C THR A 22 7.64 -3.09 -15.97
N THR A 23 7.68 -1.79 -16.23
CA THR A 23 7.54 -0.79 -15.16
C THR A 23 6.06 -0.67 -14.82
N VAL A 24 5.71 -0.96 -13.56
CA VAL A 24 4.36 -0.90 -13.02
C VAL A 24 4.16 0.44 -12.31
N GLY A 25 2.98 1.04 -12.47
CA GLY A 25 2.57 2.20 -11.68
C GLY A 25 2.15 1.77 -10.28
N ILE A 26 2.82 2.28 -9.24
CA ILE A 26 2.50 1.97 -7.84
C ILE A 26 1.46 2.95 -7.31
N TYR A 27 1.76 4.25 -7.40
CA TYR A 27 0.82 5.29 -7.00
C TYR A 27 1.07 6.57 -7.78
N ASP A 28 -0.01 7.17 -8.27
CA ASP A 28 -0.01 8.45 -8.96
C ASP A 28 -1.08 9.35 -8.31
N PRO A 29 -0.69 10.29 -7.43
CA PRO A 29 -1.63 11.18 -6.75
C PRO A 29 -2.45 12.07 -7.68
N ALA A 30 -2.02 12.28 -8.93
CA ALA A 30 -2.80 13.02 -9.93
C ALA A 30 -3.90 12.15 -10.58
N SER A 31 -3.83 10.83 -10.42
CA SER A 31 -4.81 9.90 -11.00
C SER A 31 -6.00 9.71 -10.07
N LYS A 32 -7.21 9.82 -10.62
CA LYS A 32 -8.43 9.44 -9.89
C LYS A 32 -8.51 7.91 -9.82
N PRO A 33 -8.73 7.32 -8.63
CA PRO A 33 -8.97 5.89 -8.54
C PRO A 33 -10.25 5.53 -9.27
N LYS A 34 -10.29 4.32 -9.82
CA LYS A 34 -11.57 3.70 -10.15
C LYS A 34 -12.29 3.43 -8.83
N THR A 35 -13.42 4.08 -8.62
CA THR A 35 -14.25 3.82 -7.44
C THR A 35 -14.73 2.38 -7.48
N VAL A 36 -14.40 1.65 -6.42
CA VAL A 36 -14.91 0.32 -6.14
C VAL A 36 -15.71 0.42 -4.87
N VAL A 37 -16.90 -0.18 -4.87
CA VAL A 37 -17.76 -0.27 -3.70
C VAL A 37 -17.92 -1.72 -3.28
N MET A 38 -18.06 -1.93 -1.97
CA MET A 38 -18.49 -3.22 -1.43
C MET A 38 -19.88 -3.57 -1.97
N SER A 39 -20.09 -4.83 -2.29
CA SER A 39 -21.41 -5.42 -2.47
C SER A 39 -22.18 -5.41 -1.15
N MET A 40 -23.51 -5.61 -1.21
CA MET A 40 -24.35 -5.70 -0.01
C MET A 40 -23.90 -6.80 0.95
N THR A 41 -23.47 -7.94 0.40
CA THR A 41 -22.94 -9.08 1.17
C THR A 41 -21.65 -8.70 1.88
N GLU A 42 -20.68 -8.13 1.16
CA GLU A 42 -19.40 -7.68 1.75
C GLU A 42 -19.63 -6.62 2.83
N ARG A 43 -20.52 -5.66 2.59
CA ARG A 43 -20.91 -4.65 3.59
C ARG A 43 -21.55 -5.29 4.82
N GLY A 44 -22.40 -6.31 4.63
CA GLY A 44 -22.99 -7.08 5.73
C GLY A 44 -21.93 -7.75 6.60
N VAL A 45 -20.93 -8.40 5.98
CA VAL A 45 -19.77 -8.99 6.68
C VAL A 45 -18.96 -7.91 7.42
N PHE A 46 -18.68 -6.79 6.76
CA PHE A 46 -17.94 -5.68 7.36
C PHE A 46 -18.63 -5.15 8.63
N LEU A 47 -19.93 -4.87 8.56
CA LEU A 47 -20.68 -4.32 9.68
C LEU A 47 -20.90 -5.33 10.82
N SER A 48 -21.14 -6.60 10.49
CA SER A 48 -21.50 -7.62 11.49
C SER A 48 -20.31 -8.36 12.10
N MET A 49 -19.15 -8.38 11.43
CA MET A 49 -18.00 -9.15 11.86
C MET A 49 -16.72 -8.29 12.00
N VAL A 50 -16.43 -7.38 11.07
CA VAL A 50 -15.20 -6.56 11.13
C VAL A 50 -15.31 -5.52 12.25
N LEU A 51 -16.33 -4.65 12.19
CA LEU A 51 -16.46 -3.56 13.16
C LEU A 51 -16.59 -4.03 14.62
N PRO A 52 -17.36 -5.09 14.95
CA PRO A 52 -17.41 -5.60 16.32
C PRO A 52 -16.06 -6.11 16.84
N ALA A 53 -15.23 -6.72 15.99
CA ALA A 53 -13.88 -7.14 16.38
C ALA A 53 -12.96 -5.95 16.68
N VAL A 54 -13.09 -4.88 15.90
CA VAL A 54 -12.34 -3.64 16.15
C VAL A 54 -12.78 -2.97 17.45
N ARG A 55 -14.10 -2.88 17.70
CA ARG A 55 -14.67 -2.34 18.95
C ARG A 55 -14.15 -3.06 20.19
N ARG A 56 -13.94 -4.39 20.11
CA ARG A 56 -13.34 -5.17 21.20
C ARG A 56 -11.86 -4.90 21.38
N SER A 57 -11.17 -4.53 20.29
CA SER A 57 -9.71 -4.35 20.26
C SER A 57 -9.29 -2.94 20.69
N ILE A 58 -10.17 -1.93 20.56
CA ILE A 58 -9.90 -0.53 20.88
C ILE A 58 -10.77 -0.10 22.07
N ARG A 59 -10.16 0.59 23.05
CA ARG A 59 -10.89 1.05 24.23
C ARG A 59 -11.81 2.24 23.87
N PRO A 60 -13.13 2.17 24.13
CA PRO A 60 -14.08 3.22 23.74
C PRO A 60 -13.82 4.58 24.39
N GLU A 61 -13.26 4.60 25.61
CA GLU A 61 -12.99 5.83 26.36
C GLU A 61 -11.96 6.78 25.72
N LEU A 62 -11.20 6.30 24.73
CA LEU A 62 -10.19 7.07 24.02
C LEU A 62 -10.61 7.45 22.59
N CYS A 63 -11.81 7.03 22.16
CA CYS A 63 -12.20 7.07 20.75
C CYS A 63 -13.72 7.14 20.54
N GLU A 64 -14.20 8.26 20.00
CA GLU A 64 -15.55 8.30 19.44
C GLU A 64 -15.58 7.49 18.13
N GLU A 65 -16.52 6.55 18.04
CA GLU A 65 -16.64 5.70 16.87
C GLU A 65 -17.07 6.52 15.64
N LEU A 66 -16.11 6.76 14.76
CA LEU A 66 -16.32 7.30 13.43
C LEU A 66 -15.78 6.30 12.43
N ILE A 67 -16.67 5.77 11.59
CA ILE A 67 -16.30 4.82 10.55
C ILE A 67 -16.37 5.54 9.22
N ASP A 68 -15.23 5.63 8.55
CA ASP A 68 -15.15 6.15 7.19
C ASP A 68 -14.39 5.18 6.28
N GLU A 69 -14.96 4.86 5.13
CA GLU A 69 -14.37 3.94 4.16
C GLU A 69 -13.48 4.75 3.22
N ALA A 70 -12.19 4.83 3.51
CA ALA A 70 -11.23 5.51 2.64
C ALA A 70 -11.12 4.87 1.25
N GLY A 71 -11.35 3.56 1.17
CA GLY A 71 -11.62 2.93 -0.11
C GLY A 71 -11.69 1.41 -0.05
N VAL A 72 -12.01 0.85 -1.21
CA VAL A 72 -12.17 -0.58 -1.42
C VAL A 72 -11.39 -0.97 -2.67
N ILE A 73 -10.68 -2.08 -2.65
CA ILE A 73 -10.02 -2.64 -3.83
C ILE A 73 -10.28 -4.14 -3.93
N ARG A 74 -10.12 -4.69 -5.13
CA ARG A 74 -10.28 -6.13 -5.40
C ARG A 74 -8.98 -6.68 -5.94
N GLY A 75 -8.54 -7.81 -5.40
CA GLY A 75 -7.26 -8.43 -5.72
C GLY A 75 -7.08 -9.76 -5.02
N SER A 76 -5.83 -10.21 -5.00
CA SER A 76 -5.40 -11.50 -4.47
C SER A 76 -4.37 -11.26 -3.37
N PHE A 77 -4.81 -11.06 -2.12
CA PHE A 77 -3.95 -10.58 -1.04
C PHE A 77 -3.46 -11.70 -0.12
N THR A 78 -4.28 -12.71 0.18
CA THR A 78 -3.89 -13.76 1.15
C THR A 78 -3.49 -15.09 0.52
N ARG A 79 -3.98 -15.36 -0.69
CA ARG A 79 -3.60 -16.52 -1.50
C ARG A 79 -3.60 -16.13 -2.98
N ARG A 80 -2.80 -16.82 -3.78
CA ARG A 80 -2.75 -16.66 -5.24
C ARG A 80 -4.10 -16.93 -5.88
N ASP A 81 -4.46 -16.10 -6.86
CA ASP A 81 -5.71 -16.14 -7.64
C ASP A 81 -7.00 -16.03 -6.80
N ALA A 82 -6.89 -15.62 -5.53
CA ALA A 82 -8.05 -15.41 -4.67
C ALA A 82 -8.84 -14.19 -5.16
N LYS A 83 -10.15 -14.21 -4.91
CA LYS A 83 -11.05 -13.12 -5.27
C LYS A 83 -11.46 -12.40 -4.00
N GLU A 84 -10.58 -11.53 -3.55
CA GLU A 84 -10.71 -10.87 -2.27
C GLU A 84 -11.03 -9.39 -2.44
N THR A 85 -11.79 -8.88 -1.49
CA THR A 85 -12.08 -7.45 -1.35
C THR A 85 -11.34 -6.94 -0.12
N LEU A 86 -10.41 -6.02 -0.33
CA LEU A 86 -9.75 -5.29 0.75
C LEU A 86 -10.47 -3.96 0.98
N VAL A 87 -10.82 -3.72 2.23
CA VAL A 87 -11.44 -2.48 2.72
C VAL A 87 -10.44 -1.75 3.59
N PHE A 88 -10.12 -0.53 3.22
CA PHE A 88 -9.31 0.37 4.03
C PHE A 88 -10.22 1.44 4.64
N TYR A 89 -10.20 1.56 5.96
CA TYR A 89 -11.15 2.41 6.68
C TYR A 89 -10.50 3.15 7.85
N GLN A 90 -11.02 4.33 8.14
CA GLN A 90 -10.81 5.01 9.42
C GLN A 90 -11.75 4.39 10.46
N TYR A 91 -11.20 4.05 11.62
CA TYR A 91 -11.94 3.74 12.83
C TYR A 91 -11.54 4.76 13.89
N CYS A 92 -12.45 5.66 14.22
CA CYS A 92 -12.24 6.78 15.13
C CYS A 92 -11.17 7.78 14.66
N GLN A 93 -11.43 9.04 14.96
CA GLN A 93 -10.53 10.15 14.70
C GLN A 93 -10.42 11.00 15.96
N THR A 94 -9.20 11.22 16.40
CA THR A 94 -8.85 12.25 17.38
C THR A 94 -8.21 13.43 16.65
N GLY A 95 -8.33 14.64 17.19
CA GLY A 95 -7.83 15.86 16.54
C GLY A 95 -6.36 15.76 16.11
N ASN A 96 -5.96 16.55 15.10
CA ASN A 96 -4.61 16.61 14.51
C ASN A 96 -4.11 15.36 13.76
N GLY A 97 -5.00 14.48 13.28
CA GLY A 97 -4.58 13.36 12.42
C GLY A 97 -3.98 12.21 13.23
N PHE A 98 -4.61 11.90 14.35
CA PHE A 98 -4.38 10.70 15.13
C PHE A 98 -5.67 9.89 15.17
N GLY A 99 -5.61 8.60 14.92
CA GLY A 99 -6.77 7.72 15.01
C GLY A 99 -6.35 6.28 14.76
N TRP A 100 -7.32 5.42 14.52
CA TRP A 100 -7.05 4.05 14.11
C TRP A 100 -7.44 3.85 12.66
N ALA A 101 -6.54 3.32 11.85
CA ALA A 101 -6.86 2.83 10.53
C ALA A 101 -6.98 1.32 10.57
N GLY A 102 -7.91 0.78 9.78
CA GLY A 102 -8.10 -0.65 9.66
C GLY A 102 -7.98 -1.13 8.22
N ILE A 103 -7.53 -2.38 8.09
CA ILE A 103 -7.55 -3.16 6.86
C ILE A 103 -8.39 -4.40 7.15
N ALA A 104 -9.45 -4.61 6.38
CA ALA A 104 -10.19 -5.85 6.39
C ALA A 104 -10.12 -6.50 5.00
N ILE A 105 -9.96 -7.82 4.97
CA ILE A 105 -10.00 -8.60 3.74
C ILE A 105 -11.17 -9.58 3.84
N ILE A 106 -12.04 -9.54 2.83
CA ILE A 106 -13.26 -10.31 2.73
C ILE A 106 -13.19 -11.19 1.47
N GLU A 107 -13.48 -12.47 1.61
CA GLU A 107 -13.62 -13.43 0.51
C GLU A 107 -15.06 -13.98 0.54
N GLY A 108 -15.93 -13.46 -0.32
CA GLY A 108 -17.36 -13.77 -0.32
C GLY A 108 -18.05 -13.36 0.98
N GLU A 109 -18.52 -14.33 1.76
CA GLU A 109 -19.23 -14.13 3.03
C GLU A 109 -18.32 -14.26 4.27
N ARG A 110 -17.00 -14.32 4.09
CA ARG A 110 -16.05 -14.61 5.16
C ARG A 110 -15.02 -13.50 5.30
N ILE A 111 -14.67 -13.17 6.55
CA ILE A 111 -13.45 -12.41 6.85
C ILE A 111 -12.27 -13.38 6.75
N VAL A 112 -11.31 -13.05 5.88
CA VAL A 112 -10.01 -13.74 5.80
C VAL A 112 -8.93 -13.01 6.60
N GLY A 113 -9.11 -11.72 6.88
CA GLY A 113 -8.24 -11.00 7.80
C GLY A 113 -8.77 -9.63 8.23
N ASN A 114 -8.37 -9.19 9.42
CA ASN A 114 -8.74 -7.91 10.00
C ASN A 114 -7.60 -7.39 10.89
N TRP A 115 -7.09 -6.21 10.56
CA TRP A 115 -5.99 -5.56 11.27
C TRP A 115 -6.25 -4.08 11.47
N ILE A 116 -5.73 -3.56 12.57
CA ILE A 116 -5.79 -2.14 12.92
C ILE A 116 -4.40 -1.64 13.28
N ALA A 117 -4.16 -0.35 13.02
CA ALA A 117 -2.96 0.35 13.42
C ALA A 117 -3.32 1.77 13.84
N GLU A 118 -2.54 2.35 14.75
CA GLU A 118 -2.56 3.80 14.93
C GLU A 118 -2.09 4.45 13.63
N ALA A 119 -2.83 5.42 13.13
CA ALA A 119 -2.56 6.05 11.84
C ALA A 119 -2.99 7.52 11.80
N GLY A 120 -2.56 8.21 10.73
CA GLY A 120 -3.16 9.47 10.30
C GLY A 120 -4.56 9.27 9.73
N TRP A 121 -5.13 10.32 9.15
CA TRP A 121 -6.39 10.21 8.42
C TRP A 121 -6.21 9.34 7.19
N THR A 122 -7.00 8.29 7.07
CA THR A 122 -7.04 7.46 5.87
C THR A 122 -7.63 8.28 4.71
N VAL A 123 -6.99 8.21 3.53
CA VAL A 123 -7.35 9.05 2.38
C VAL A 123 -7.72 8.21 1.16
N ASP A 124 -6.93 7.17 0.88
CA ASP A 124 -7.06 6.40 -0.36
C ASP A 124 -6.40 5.03 -0.18
N VAL A 125 -6.79 4.10 -1.04
CA VAL A 125 -6.16 2.78 -1.16
C VAL A 125 -6.05 2.39 -2.62
N ARG A 126 -4.91 1.83 -3.03
CA ARG A 126 -4.67 1.39 -4.41
C ARG A 126 -4.18 -0.04 -4.46
N LEU A 127 -4.71 -0.79 -5.42
CA LEU A 127 -4.18 -2.08 -5.83
C LEU A 127 -2.86 -1.86 -6.56
N VAL A 128 -1.87 -2.65 -6.19
CA VAL A 128 -0.60 -2.79 -6.91
C VAL A 128 -0.52 -4.25 -7.34
N PRO A 129 -0.38 -4.55 -8.65
CA PRO A 129 -0.22 -5.94 -9.06
C PRO A 129 1.12 -6.47 -8.56
N ASP A 130 1.18 -7.76 -8.26
CA ASP A 130 2.37 -8.50 -7.78
C ASP A 130 3.69 -7.94 -8.37
N ILE A 131 4.40 -7.16 -7.55
CA ILE A 131 5.69 -6.57 -7.94
C ILE A 131 6.87 -7.37 -7.40
N ASP A 132 6.73 -8.14 -6.33
CA ASP A 132 7.82 -8.91 -5.74
C ASP A 132 7.92 -10.37 -6.24
N GLY A 133 6.91 -10.84 -6.95
CA GLY A 133 6.84 -12.14 -7.61
C GLY A 133 6.37 -13.28 -6.70
N ASP A 134 5.75 -12.99 -5.55
CA ASP A 134 5.22 -14.02 -4.65
C ASP A 134 3.85 -14.59 -5.10
N GLY A 135 3.20 -13.93 -6.06
CA GLY A 135 1.88 -14.27 -6.59
C GLY A 135 0.72 -13.67 -5.81
N LEU A 136 0.96 -12.66 -4.97
CA LEU A 136 -0.03 -11.86 -4.26
C LEU A 136 0.08 -10.40 -4.72
N ASP A 137 -1.05 -9.71 -4.73
CA ASP A 137 -1.08 -8.28 -5.02
C ASP A 137 -0.62 -7.48 -3.78
N GLU A 138 0.17 -6.44 -4.01
CA GLU A 138 0.48 -5.43 -3.01
C GLU A 138 -0.62 -4.35 -2.94
N VAL A 139 -0.53 -3.53 -1.90
CA VAL A 139 -1.45 -2.42 -1.66
C VAL A 139 -0.71 -1.16 -1.27
N VAL A 140 -1.19 -0.02 -1.78
CA VAL A 140 -0.79 1.30 -1.29
C VAL A 140 -1.90 1.83 -0.39
N LEU A 141 -1.54 2.24 0.82
CA LEU A 141 -2.43 2.92 1.77
C LEU A 141 -1.97 4.36 1.93
N VAL A 142 -2.88 5.30 1.68
CA VAL A 142 -2.58 6.72 1.70
C VAL A 142 -3.16 7.34 2.96
N TYR A 143 -2.32 8.09 3.65
CA TYR A 143 -2.68 8.83 4.86
C TYR A 143 -2.38 10.31 4.69
N SER A 144 -3.12 11.15 5.40
CA SER A 144 -2.79 12.55 5.64
C SER A 144 -2.74 12.85 7.14
N GLY A 145 -2.10 13.96 7.52
CA GLY A 145 -2.02 14.37 8.93
C GLY A 145 -0.89 13.72 9.75
N GLY A 146 -0.90 14.02 11.07
CA GLY A 146 0.23 14.14 11.99
C GLY A 146 1.12 12.93 12.28
N MET A 147 0.82 11.72 11.81
CA MET A 147 1.64 10.55 12.15
C MET A 147 2.92 10.42 11.30
N HIS A 148 2.97 10.97 10.07
CA HIS A 148 4.14 10.81 9.17
C HIS A 148 4.54 12.06 8.34
N GLN A 149 3.90 13.21 8.55
CA GLN A 149 3.95 14.31 7.56
C GLN A 149 4.42 15.67 8.08
N GLY A 150 4.26 15.97 9.37
CA GLY A 150 4.06 17.38 9.74
C GLY A 150 2.80 17.95 9.06
N SER A 151 2.29 19.09 9.50
CA SER A 151 1.06 19.66 8.92
C SER A 151 1.29 20.07 7.45
N GLY A 152 0.64 19.39 6.51
CA GLY A 152 0.57 19.82 5.11
C GLY A 152 1.00 18.81 4.05
N GLY A 153 0.72 17.51 4.18
CA GLY A 153 1.00 16.55 3.11
C GLY A 153 0.27 15.21 3.24
N SER A 154 0.57 14.30 2.30
CA SER A 154 0.13 12.90 2.34
C SER A 154 1.29 11.93 2.16
N GLY A 155 1.14 10.74 2.72
CA GLY A 155 2.14 9.67 2.68
C GLY A 155 1.49 8.38 2.27
N ALA A 156 2.26 7.53 1.64
CA ALA A 156 1.82 6.25 1.13
C ALA A 156 2.67 5.14 1.74
N ASP A 157 2.03 4.27 2.51
CA ASP A 157 2.60 2.97 2.87
C ASP A 157 2.33 1.99 1.73
N ILE A 158 3.32 1.18 1.42
CA ILE A 158 3.23 0.06 0.48
C ILE A 158 3.31 -1.19 1.32
N LEU A 159 2.33 -2.07 1.22
CA LEU A 159 2.27 -3.31 1.96
C LEU A 159 2.21 -4.48 0.97
N HIS A 160 2.89 -5.56 1.34
CA HIS A 160 2.63 -6.89 0.78
C HIS A 160 2.03 -7.78 1.87
N PHE A 161 1.64 -9.00 1.53
CA PHE A 161 1.00 -9.91 2.47
C PHE A 161 1.82 -11.18 2.62
N ALA A 162 2.29 -11.44 3.84
CA ALA A 162 3.06 -12.64 4.14
C ALA A 162 2.41 -13.42 5.29
N GLY A 163 2.21 -14.73 5.09
CA GLY A 163 1.49 -15.57 6.07
C GLY A 163 0.08 -15.07 6.37
N GLY A 164 -0.58 -14.48 5.36
CA GLY A 164 -1.92 -13.91 5.45
C GLY A 164 -2.00 -12.64 6.29
N LYS A 165 -0.90 -11.90 6.51
CA LYS A 165 -0.87 -10.65 7.29
C LYS A 165 -0.24 -9.51 6.49
N PRO A 166 -0.68 -8.25 6.67
CA PRO A 166 -0.03 -7.11 6.06
C PRO A 166 1.38 -6.94 6.62
N VAL A 167 2.36 -6.85 5.74
CA VAL A 167 3.76 -6.58 6.05
C VAL A 167 4.17 -5.32 5.30
N PRO A 168 4.83 -4.35 5.94
CA PRO A 168 5.29 -3.17 5.25
C PRO A 168 6.42 -3.46 4.27
N PHE A 169 6.21 -3.12 3.01
CA PHE A 169 7.24 -3.05 1.98
C PHE A 169 8.09 -1.77 2.15
N GLY A 170 7.43 -0.66 2.49
CA GLY A 170 8.05 0.61 2.79
C GLY A 170 7.11 1.79 2.59
N TRP A 171 7.63 3.00 2.80
CA TRP A 171 6.86 4.23 2.80
C TRP A 171 7.50 5.32 1.95
N TYR A 172 6.68 6.24 1.44
CA TYR A 172 7.16 7.49 0.87
C TYR A 172 6.17 8.66 1.04
N LYS A 173 6.69 9.90 1.01
CA LYS A 173 5.87 11.11 0.92
C LYS A 173 5.27 11.23 -0.48
N ALA A 174 3.94 11.20 -0.55
CA ALA A 174 3.19 11.23 -1.80
C ALA A 174 2.78 12.64 -2.21
N SER A 175 2.53 13.54 -1.25
CA SER A 175 2.28 14.95 -1.53
C SER A 175 2.81 15.90 -0.46
N GLU A 176 3.02 17.14 -0.86
CA GLU A 176 3.41 18.25 0.01
C GLU A 176 2.68 19.51 -0.44
N PHE A 177 1.90 20.09 0.47
CA PHE A 177 1.18 21.33 0.29
C PHE A 177 2.06 22.49 0.78
N ALA A 178 2.21 23.51 -0.06
CA ALA A 178 2.93 24.73 0.29
C ALA A 178 1.93 25.90 0.31
N PRO A 179 1.66 26.54 1.46
CA PRO A 179 0.63 27.60 1.56
C PRO A 179 0.79 28.77 0.58
N SER A 180 2.04 29.09 0.22
CA SER A 180 2.39 30.17 -0.70
C SER A 180 3.11 29.68 -1.97
N GLY A 181 3.18 28.37 -2.17
CA GLY A 181 3.96 27.73 -3.23
C GLY A 181 3.14 26.74 -4.07
N PRO A 182 3.73 26.16 -5.13
CA PRO A 182 3.09 25.06 -5.82
C PRO A 182 3.01 23.82 -4.92
N THR A 183 1.86 23.15 -4.92
CA THR A 183 1.72 21.80 -4.37
C THR A 183 2.62 20.86 -5.15
N ALA A 184 3.36 20.01 -4.44
CA ALA A 184 4.18 18.95 -5.02
C ALA A 184 3.53 17.59 -4.77
N ILE A 185 3.56 16.72 -5.77
CA ILE A 185 3.21 15.30 -5.65
C ILE A 185 4.32 14.44 -6.21
N TRP A 186 4.38 13.19 -5.74
CA TRP A 186 5.35 12.23 -6.22
C TRP A 186 4.63 10.97 -6.72
N LYS A 187 4.79 10.73 -8.02
CA LYS A 187 4.41 9.47 -8.64
C LYS A 187 5.47 8.44 -8.35
N LEU A 188 5.04 7.25 -7.92
CA LEU A 188 5.90 6.11 -7.70
C LEU A 188 5.59 5.02 -8.74
N THR A 189 6.66 4.47 -9.32
CA THR A 189 6.61 3.28 -10.17
C THR A 189 7.62 2.27 -9.66
N ALA A 190 7.47 1.01 -10.05
CA ALA A 190 8.45 -0.04 -9.73
C ALA A 190 8.76 -0.87 -10.98
N ARG A 191 9.99 -1.39 -11.05
CA ARG A 191 10.29 -2.55 -11.88
C ARG A 191 10.14 -3.78 -11.01
N ALA A 192 9.26 -4.68 -11.42
CA ALA A 192 8.96 -5.90 -10.70
C ALA A 192 10.13 -6.90 -10.70
N GLY A 193 10.14 -7.78 -9.70
CA GLY A 193 11.11 -8.83 -9.46
C GLY A 193 11.30 -9.07 -7.98
N THR A 194 12.02 -10.13 -7.61
CA THR A 194 12.23 -10.55 -6.20
C THR A 194 12.83 -9.47 -5.28
N ALA A 195 13.43 -8.42 -5.86
CA ALA A 195 13.78 -7.18 -5.19
C ALA A 195 13.34 -6.01 -6.07
N PRO A 196 12.11 -5.49 -5.91
CA PRO A 196 11.58 -4.45 -6.78
C PRO A 196 12.44 -3.18 -6.73
N ALA A 197 12.70 -2.59 -7.90
CA ALA A 197 13.40 -1.30 -7.99
C ALA A 197 12.39 -0.18 -8.15
N PHE A 198 12.31 0.72 -7.17
CA PHE A 198 11.36 1.84 -7.18
C PHE A 198 11.93 3.07 -7.87
N TYR A 199 11.07 3.80 -8.57
CA TYR A 199 11.39 5.06 -9.21
C TYR A 199 10.36 6.10 -8.82
N ARG A 200 10.83 7.32 -8.56
CA ARG A 200 9.97 8.44 -8.15
C ARG A 200 10.14 9.59 -9.12
N GLN A 201 9.01 10.19 -9.51
CA GLN A 201 8.98 11.41 -10.32
C GLN A 201 8.13 12.46 -9.63
N GLN A 202 8.68 13.67 -9.48
CA GLN A 202 7.96 14.79 -8.90
C GLN A 202 7.09 15.47 -9.96
N PHE A 203 5.92 15.94 -9.54
CA PHE A 203 5.09 16.84 -10.29
C PHE A 203 4.70 18.03 -9.41
N THR A 204 4.50 19.19 -10.01
CA THR A 204 4.08 20.40 -9.30
C THR A 204 2.88 21.03 -9.97
N SER A 205 2.00 21.63 -9.16
CA SER A 205 0.86 22.42 -9.62
C SER A 205 0.61 23.63 -8.71
N ARG A 206 0.14 24.74 -9.28
CA ARG A 206 -0.36 25.91 -8.52
C ARG A 206 -1.88 25.91 -8.36
N ASP A 207 -2.59 25.14 -9.17
CA ASP A 207 -4.05 25.13 -9.23
C ASP A 207 -4.66 23.74 -8.95
N GLU A 208 -3.81 22.75 -8.71
CA GLU A 208 -4.13 21.32 -8.52
C GLU A 208 -4.91 20.68 -9.68
N LYS A 209 -5.04 21.38 -10.81
CA LYS A 209 -5.73 20.92 -12.01
C LYS A 209 -4.75 20.46 -13.07
N ARG A 210 -3.58 21.10 -13.16
CA ARG A 210 -2.55 20.76 -14.16
C ARG A 210 -1.22 20.46 -13.49
N TRP A 211 -0.80 19.21 -13.61
CA TRP A 211 0.46 18.72 -13.05
C TRP A 211 1.57 18.78 -14.09
N LYS A 212 2.67 19.46 -13.74
CA LYS A 212 3.88 19.51 -14.57
C LYS A 212 4.94 18.63 -13.97
N ALA A 213 5.47 17.70 -14.76
CA ALA A 213 6.60 16.88 -14.37
C ALA A 213 7.83 17.74 -14.08
N VAL A 214 8.54 17.42 -13.00
CA VAL A 214 9.82 18.04 -12.62
C VAL A 214 10.89 16.97 -12.75
N GLY A 215 11.73 17.11 -13.78
CA GLY A 215 12.79 16.15 -14.08
C GLY A 215 12.30 14.79 -14.61
N LYS A 216 13.25 13.86 -14.72
CA LYS A 216 12.99 12.46 -15.13
C LYS A 216 12.73 11.59 -13.89
N PRO A 217 12.05 10.43 -14.03
CA PRO A 217 11.96 9.45 -12.96
C PRO A 217 13.37 9.03 -12.49
N MET A 218 13.59 9.02 -11.18
CA MET A 218 14.87 8.66 -10.56
C MET A 218 14.70 7.45 -9.66
N LEU A 219 15.74 6.60 -9.57
CA LEU A 219 15.78 5.50 -8.61
C LEU A 219 15.52 6.05 -7.20
N PHE A 220 14.62 5.39 -6.48
CA PHE A 220 14.15 5.83 -5.17
C PHE A 220 14.22 4.67 -4.18
N LYS A 221 14.74 4.95 -2.99
CA LYS A 221 14.74 4.00 -1.88
C LYS A 221 13.59 4.34 -0.95
N LEU A 222 12.68 3.39 -0.76
CA LEU A 222 11.61 3.54 0.21
C LEU A 222 12.18 3.74 1.61
N ALA A 223 11.52 4.56 2.40
CA ALA A 223 11.79 4.66 3.82
C ALA A 223 11.09 3.51 4.56
N LYS A 224 11.52 3.24 5.79
CA LYS A 224 10.83 2.27 6.65
C LYS A 224 9.48 2.85 7.09
N THR A 225 8.43 2.06 6.91
CA THR A 225 7.12 2.32 7.52
C THR A 225 7.24 2.28 9.04
N ARG A 226 6.47 3.12 9.73
CA ARG A 226 6.34 3.12 11.19
C ARG A 226 4.99 2.56 11.66
N THR A 227 4.07 2.34 10.73
CA THR A 227 2.76 1.72 10.96
C THR A 227 2.93 0.25 11.30
N GLU A 228 2.42 -0.15 12.47
CA GLU A 228 2.41 -1.54 12.91
C GLU A 228 0.97 -2.06 13.01
N TYR A 229 0.64 -3.00 12.13
CA TYR A 229 -0.68 -3.60 12.08
C TYR A 229 -0.82 -4.74 13.09
N LYS A 230 -1.83 -4.63 13.96
CA LYS A 230 -2.20 -5.65 14.94
C LYS A 230 -3.52 -6.29 14.52
N SER A 231 -3.63 -7.61 14.71
CA SER A 231 -4.87 -8.33 14.39
C SER A 231 -5.99 -7.87 15.32
N ALA A 232 -7.14 -7.52 14.74
CA ALA A 232 -8.37 -7.27 15.46
C ALA A 232 -9.20 -8.56 15.46
N LYS A 233 -9.38 -9.16 16.65
CA LYS A 233 -10.07 -10.45 16.84
C LYS A 233 -11.44 -10.27 17.52
#